data_AF-N9WBX8-F1
#
_entry.id   AF-N9WBX8-F1
#
_cell.length_a   1.000
_cell.length_b   1.000
_cell.length_c   1.000
_cell.angle_alpha   90.00
_cell.angle_beta   90.00
_cell.angle_gamma   90.00
#
_symmetry.space_group_name_H-M   'P 1'
#
loop_
_entity.id
_entity.type
_entity.pdbx_description
1 polymer ?
#
loop_
_entity_poly.entity_id
_entity_poly.type
_entity_poly.pdbx_seq_one_letter_code
_entity_poly.pdbx_strand_id
1 'polypeptide(L)'
;MLLNNLIIRKNREINILKGMLSARIEEREVIIEKIKYVMEELEELIFIENEFKRKIKNFTMEELSQYNGIGNNLAYIVIDGTVYDVTGIKEFVNGNCKFPLGKDATEVFYSCLKGDRDTLRKARIVGVLKE
;
A
#
# COMPACT_ATOMS: atom_id res chain seq x y z
N MET A 1 11.75 13.72 6.05
CA MET A 1 11.22 13.24 7.34
C MET A 1 10.17 12.13 7.16
N LEU A 2 9.13 12.33 6.33
CA LEU A 2 8.08 11.31 6.10
C LEU A 2 8.49 10.16 5.17
N LEU A 3 9.13 10.44 4.03
CA LEU A 3 9.64 9.38 3.14
C LEU A 3 10.57 8.42 3.88
N ASN A 4 11.45 8.94 4.74
CA ASN A 4 12.36 8.11 5.54
C ASN A 4 11.60 7.18 6.49
N ASN A 5 10.49 7.62 7.08
CA ASN A 5 9.67 6.76 7.93
C ASN A 5 9.02 5.63 7.14
N LEU A 6 8.56 5.90 5.92
CA LEU A 6 8.01 4.87 5.04
C LEU A 6 9.10 3.86 4.62
N ILE A 7 10.29 4.33 4.26
CA ILE A 7 11.46 3.48 3.99
C ILE A 7 11.80 2.62 5.21
N ILE A 8 11.80 3.19 6.42
CA ILE A 8 12.04 2.43 7.66
C ILE A 8 10.97 1.36 7.88
N ARG A 9 9.68 1.68 7.63
CA ARG A 9 8.57 0.74 7.77
C ARG A 9 8.72 -0.44 6.80
N LYS A 10 8.99 -0.17 5.53
CA LYS A 10 9.24 -1.20 4.50
C LYS A 10 10.47 -2.05 4.83
N ASN A 11 11.54 -1.46 5.38
CA ASN A 11 12.68 -2.22 5.88
C ASN A 11 12.33 -3.14 7.06
N ARG A 12 11.45 -2.71 7.98
CA ARG A 12 10.97 -3.58 9.07
C ARG A 12 10.17 -4.76 8.53
N GLU A 13 9.32 -4.53 7.53
CA GLU A 13 8.56 -5.57 6.84
C GLU A 13 9.49 -6.62 6.22
N ILE A 14 10.54 -6.19 5.49
CA ILE A 14 11.58 -7.09 4.96
C ILE A 14 12.22 -7.93 6.08
N ASN A 15 12.54 -7.33 7.22
CA ASN A 15 13.17 -8.06 8.33
C ASN A 15 12.24 -9.13 8.92
N ILE A 16 10.93 -8.84 9.03
CA ILE A 16 9.93 -9.84 9.45
C ILE A 16 9.89 -10.99 8.45
N LEU A 17 9.80 -10.69 7.14
CA LEU A 17 9.75 -11.69 6.08
C LEU A 17 11.03 -12.55 6.04
N LYS A 18 12.21 -11.95 6.24
CA LYS A 18 13.48 -12.69 6.37
C LYS A 18 13.47 -13.66 7.56
N GLY A 19 12.92 -13.23 8.70
CA GLY A 19 12.71 -14.08 9.86
C GLY A 19 11.83 -15.29 9.52
N MET A 20 10.68 -15.06 8.87
CA MET A 20 9.78 -16.12 8.41
C MET A 20 10.48 -17.10 7.44
N LEU A 21 11.27 -16.59 6.49
CA LEU A 21 11.99 -17.41 5.52
C LEU A 21 13.04 -18.32 6.21
N SER A 22 13.75 -17.78 7.20
CA SER A 22 14.76 -18.52 7.96
C SER A 22 14.17 -19.69 8.76
N ALA A 23 12.90 -19.59 9.16
CA ALA A 23 12.18 -20.59 9.96
C ALA A 23 11.70 -21.83 9.18
N ARG A 24 12.03 -21.98 7.87
CA ARG A 24 11.69 -23.16 7.03
C ARG A 24 10.18 -23.48 6.93
N ILE A 25 9.35 -22.46 6.86
CA ILE A 25 7.90 -22.59 6.62
C ILE A 25 7.65 -23.08 5.18
N GLU A 26 6.58 -23.88 4.96
CA GLU A 26 6.17 -24.44 3.65
C GLU A 26 5.90 -23.36 2.57
N GLU A 27 5.76 -22.10 2.97
CA GLU A 27 5.42 -20.96 2.11
C GLU A 27 6.64 -20.13 1.64
N ARG A 28 7.82 -20.75 1.50
CA ARG A 28 9.06 -20.02 1.14
C ARG A 28 8.93 -19.16 -0.12
N GLU A 29 8.32 -19.71 -1.16
CA GLU A 29 8.12 -19.01 -2.44
C GLU A 29 7.26 -17.76 -2.24
N VAL A 30 6.16 -17.88 -1.50
CA VAL A 30 5.28 -16.74 -1.16
C VAL A 30 6.04 -15.68 -0.37
N ILE A 31 6.89 -16.08 0.58
CA ILE A 31 7.70 -15.13 1.36
C ILE A 31 8.74 -14.42 0.48
N ILE A 32 9.40 -15.15 -0.44
CA ILE A 32 10.36 -14.56 -1.38
C ILE A 32 9.66 -13.54 -2.30
N GLU A 33 8.48 -13.87 -2.82
CA GLU A 33 7.69 -12.94 -3.64
C GLU A 33 7.29 -11.68 -2.85
N LYS A 34 6.86 -11.83 -1.58
CA LYS A 34 6.61 -10.68 -0.70
C LYS A 34 7.86 -9.82 -0.50
N ILE A 35 9.04 -10.41 -0.31
CA ILE A 35 10.29 -9.65 -0.17
C ILE A 35 10.59 -8.85 -1.44
N LYS A 36 10.48 -9.47 -2.62
CA LYS A 36 10.68 -8.80 -3.91
C LYS A 36 9.76 -7.60 -4.06
N TYR A 37 8.48 -7.77 -3.72
CA TYR A 37 7.51 -6.69 -3.76
C TYR A 37 7.89 -5.50 -2.87
N VAL A 38 8.28 -5.76 -1.61
CA VAL A 38 8.70 -4.67 -0.71
C VAL A 38 9.98 -3.98 -1.22
N MET A 39 10.87 -4.71 -1.92
CA MET A 39 12.03 -4.12 -2.58
C MET A 39 11.63 -3.22 -3.76
N GLU A 40 10.70 -3.64 -4.62
CA GLU A 40 10.19 -2.82 -5.72
C GLU A 40 9.54 -1.53 -5.21
N GLU A 41 8.72 -1.60 -4.16
CA GLU A 41 8.15 -0.41 -3.53
C GLU A 41 9.23 0.52 -2.96
N LEU A 42 10.30 -0.04 -2.37
CA LEU A 42 11.43 0.76 -1.89
C LEU A 42 12.15 1.47 -3.04
N GLU A 43 12.36 0.77 -4.17
CA GLU A 43 12.97 1.35 -5.37
C GLU A 43 12.11 2.50 -5.92
N GLU A 44 10.79 2.30 -6.04
CA GLU A 44 9.85 3.35 -6.43
C GLU A 44 9.96 4.54 -5.48
N LEU A 45 9.91 4.31 -4.17
CA LEU A 45 10.00 5.36 -3.15
C LEU A 45 11.31 6.15 -3.20
N ILE A 46 12.42 5.50 -3.52
CA ILE A 46 13.74 6.14 -3.66
C ILE A 46 13.78 6.98 -4.93
N PHE A 47 13.15 6.50 -6.01
CA PHE A 47 13.13 7.16 -7.31
C PHE A 47 12.08 8.26 -7.44
N ILE A 48 11.15 8.38 -6.49
CA ILE A 48 10.15 9.47 -6.46
C ILE A 48 10.84 10.84 -6.56
N GLU A 49 10.47 11.59 -7.61
CA GLU A 49 10.98 12.94 -7.86
C GLU A 49 10.66 13.90 -6.68
N ASN A 50 11.51 14.92 -6.51
CA ASN A 50 11.41 15.86 -5.39
C ASN A 50 10.04 16.55 -5.25
N GLU A 51 9.29 16.77 -6.34
CA GLU A 51 7.92 17.31 -6.24
C GLU A 51 6.91 16.31 -5.66
N PHE A 52 6.99 15.04 -6.06
CA PHE A 52 6.12 13.99 -5.53
C PHE A 52 6.49 13.61 -4.09
N LYS A 53 7.77 13.69 -3.74
CA LYS A 53 8.27 13.52 -2.37
C LYS A 53 7.64 14.53 -1.40
N ARG A 54 7.28 15.74 -1.86
CA ARG A 54 6.58 16.75 -1.07
C ARG A 54 5.08 16.46 -0.89
N LYS A 55 4.50 15.58 -1.72
CA LYS A 55 3.07 15.22 -1.66
C LYS A 55 2.78 14.02 -0.74
N ILE A 56 3.80 13.24 -0.37
CA ILE A 56 3.67 12.19 0.64
C ILE A 56 3.36 12.83 1.99
N LYS A 57 2.24 12.44 2.61
CA LYS A 57 1.83 12.93 3.93
C LYS A 57 1.41 11.80 4.88
N ASN A 58 1.35 12.13 6.17
CA ASN A 58 0.65 11.30 7.13
C ASN A 58 -0.84 11.58 7.01
N PHE A 59 -1.65 10.54 7.16
CA PHE A 59 -3.09 10.67 7.23
C PHE A 59 -3.60 10.13 8.55
N THR A 60 -4.56 10.82 9.15
CA THR A 60 -5.47 10.23 10.13
C THR A 60 -6.61 9.50 9.41
N MET A 61 -7.36 8.65 10.13
CA MET A 61 -8.55 8.02 9.55
C MET A 61 -9.63 9.04 9.20
N GLU A 62 -9.74 10.11 9.98
CA GLU A 62 -10.66 11.23 9.73
C GLU A 62 -10.31 11.92 8.42
N GLU A 63 -9.04 12.22 8.17
CA GLU A 63 -8.59 12.81 6.91
C GLU A 63 -8.80 11.85 5.73
N LEU A 64 -8.51 10.56 5.90
CA LEU A 64 -8.72 9.54 4.87
C LEU A 64 -10.17 9.40 4.46
N SER A 65 -11.11 9.55 5.39
CA SER A 65 -12.55 9.42 5.13
C SER A 65 -13.08 10.39 4.06
N GLN A 66 -12.37 11.49 3.81
CA GLN A 66 -12.71 12.48 2.78
C GLN A 66 -12.38 11.99 1.36
N TYR A 67 -11.46 11.02 1.23
CA TYR A 67 -11.00 10.44 -0.03
C TYR A 67 -11.80 9.18 -0.39
N ASN A 68 -13.12 9.32 -0.39
CA ASN A 68 -14.07 8.23 -0.53
C ASN A 68 -14.51 7.94 -1.98
N GLY A 69 -13.96 8.65 -2.98
CA GLY A 69 -14.30 8.45 -4.39
C GLY A 69 -15.71 8.89 -4.79
N ILE A 70 -16.45 9.59 -3.92
CA ILE A 70 -17.81 10.05 -4.20
C ILE A 70 -17.77 11.44 -4.86
N GLY A 71 -18.52 11.61 -5.96
CA GLY A 71 -18.55 12.86 -6.71
C GLY A 71 -17.19 13.15 -7.34
N ASN A 72 -16.61 14.30 -7.01
CA ASN A 72 -15.29 14.71 -7.51
C ASN A 72 -14.15 14.41 -6.52
N ASN A 73 -14.42 13.69 -5.44
CA ASN A 73 -13.40 13.32 -4.47
C ASN A 73 -12.51 12.21 -5.03
N LEU A 74 -11.21 12.27 -4.73
CA LEU A 74 -10.28 11.17 -5.02
C LEU A 74 -10.65 9.93 -4.18
N ALA A 75 -10.18 8.76 -4.60
CA ALA A 75 -10.45 7.48 -3.96
C ALA A 75 -9.15 6.91 -3.40
N TYR A 76 -8.99 6.92 -2.07
CA TYR A 76 -7.80 6.37 -1.40
C TYR A 76 -8.14 5.11 -0.60
N ILE A 77 -7.17 4.23 -0.41
CA ILE A 77 -7.29 3.06 0.49
C ILE A 77 -6.01 2.89 1.30
N VAL A 78 -6.11 2.23 2.45
CA VAL A 78 -4.95 1.79 3.24
C VAL A 78 -4.75 0.29 3.06
N ILE A 79 -3.52 -0.11 2.75
CA ILE A 79 -3.09 -1.52 2.78
C ILE A 79 -1.81 -1.60 3.62
N ASP A 80 -1.85 -2.37 4.69
CA ASP A 80 -0.73 -2.56 5.64
C ASP A 80 -0.16 -1.22 6.18
N GLY A 81 -1.03 -0.22 6.33
CA GLY A 81 -0.71 1.13 6.79
C GLY A 81 -0.12 2.06 5.72
N THR A 82 0.02 1.62 4.48
CA THR A 82 0.42 2.47 3.33
C THR A 82 -0.83 2.99 2.64
N VAL A 83 -0.87 4.30 2.33
CA VAL A 83 -2.00 4.93 1.66
C VAL A 83 -1.76 4.95 0.15
N TYR A 84 -2.66 4.35 -0.60
CA TYR A 84 -2.64 4.29 -2.05
C TYR A 84 -3.77 5.15 -2.63
N ASP A 85 -3.42 5.95 -3.63
CA ASP A 85 -4.36 6.62 -4.51
C ASP A 85 -4.79 5.66 -5.61
N VAL A 86 -6.03 5.18 -5.49
CA VAL A 86 -6.65 4.23 -6.43
C VAL A 86 -7.66 4.89 -7.35
N THR A 87 -7.64 6.22 -7.42
CA THR A 87 -8.57 7.00 -8.25
C THR A 87 -8.48 6.54 -9.71
N GLY A 88 -9.62 6.13 -10.27
CA GLY A 88 -9.71 5.67 -11.67
C GLY A 88 -9.23 4.24 -11.93
N ILE A 89 -8.77 3.50 -10.91
CA ILE A 89 -8.37 2.10 -11.07
C ILE A 89 -9.61 1.22 -10.94
N LYS A 90 -10.04 0.64 -12.06
CA LYS A 90 -11.31 -0.08 -12.17
C LYS A 90 -11.46 -1.15 -11.09
N GLU A 91 -10.43 -1.92 -10.80
CA GLU A 91 -10.43 -3.04 -9.86
C GLU A 91 -10.77 -2.61 -8.42
N PHE A 92 -10.38 -1.39 -8.03
CA PHE A 92 -10.67 -0.84 -6.71
C PHE A 92 -11.99 -0.06 -6.67
N VAL A 93 -12.28 0.72 -7.70
CA VAL A 93 -13.42 1.67 -7.68
C VAL A 93 -14.72 1.03 -8.16
N ASN A 94 -14.65 0.20 -9.21
CA ASN A 94 -15.80 -0.41 -9.90
C ASN A 94 -15.56 -1.90 -10.21
N GLY A 95 -14.75 -2.57 -9.39
CA GLY A 95 -14.38 -3.97 -9.58
C GLY A 95 -15.44 -4.92 -9.03
N ASN A 96 -15.13 -6.21 -9.09
CA ASN A 96 -15.97 -7.25 -8.50
C ASN A 96 -15.95 -7.19 -6.96
N CYS A 97 -14.85 -6.67 -6.40
CA CYS A 97 -14.64 -6.49 -4.97
C CYS A 97 -15.16 -5.13 -4.53
N LYS A 98 -15.92 -5.08 -3.44
CA LYS A 98 -16.33 -3.81 -2.83
C LYS A 98 -15.24 -3.31 -1.88
N PHE A 99 -14.39 -2.41 -2.36
CA PHE A 99 -13.34 -1.80 -1.55
C PHE A 99 -13.87 -0.67 -0.65
N PRO A 100 -13.40 -0.57 0.61
CA PRO A 100 -13.78 0.50 1.52
C PRO A 100 -12.94 1.75 1.24
N LEU A 101 -13.37 2.56 0.26
CA LEU A 101 -12.69 3.82 -0.09
C LEU A 101 -12.67 4.79 1.10
N GLY A 102 -11.55 5.49 1.25
CA GLY A 102 -11.24 6.37 2.39
C GLY A 102 -10.94 5.62 3.69
N LYS A 103 -10.68 4.30 3.63
CA LYS A 103 -10.48 3.46 4.83
C LYS A 103 -9.40 2.40 4.63
N ASP A 104 -9.17 1.61 5.68
CA ASP A 104 -8.35 0.40 5.63
C ASP A 104 -9.06 -0.70 4.84
N ALA A 105 -8.37 -1.15 3.79
CA ALA A 105 -8.80 -2.16 2.84
C ALA A 105 -7.91 -3.41 2.87
N THR A 106 -7.01 -3.54 3.84
CA THR A 106 -6.02 -4.62 3.94
C THR A 106 -6.69 -6.00 3.85
N GLU A 107 -7.74 -6.22 4.65
CA GLU A 107 -8.46 -7.50 4.66
C GLU A 107 -9.16 -7.77 3.31
N VAL A 108 -9.81 -6.76 2.73
CA VAL A 108 -10.52 -6.89 1.44
C VAL A 108 -9.53 -7.17 0.31
N PHE A 109 -8.36 -6.52 0.34
CA PHE A 109 -7.31 -6.72 -0.65
C PHE A 109 -6.81 -8.17 -0.66
N TYR A 110 -6.48 -8.73 0.50
CA TYR A 110 -5.99 -10.11 0.59
C TYR A 110 -7.09 -11.15 0.38
N SER A 111 -8.32 -10.90 0.83
CA SER A 111 -9.41 -11.87 0.68
C SER A 111 -9.96 -11.92 -0.75
N CYS A 112 -10.15 -10.76 -1.38
CA CYS A 112 -10.86 -10.64 -2.65
C CYS A 112 -9.91 -10.61 -3.85
N LEU A 113 -8.83 -9.82 -3.77
CA LEU A 113 -7.81 -9.79 -4.81
C LEU A 113 -6.68 -10.79 -4.58
N LYS A 114 -6.73 -11.59 -3.52
CA LYS A 114 -5.66 -12.56 -3.18
C LYS A 114 -4.27 -11.92 -3.07
N GLY A 115 -4.24 -10.63 -2.72
CA GLY A 115 -3.01 -9.86 -2.69
C GLY A 115 -2.44 -9.54 -4.07
N ASP A 116 -3.26 -9.45 -5.11
CA ASP A 116 -2.87 -9.09 -6.49
C ASP A 116 -2.06 -7.79 -6.51
N ARG A 117 -0.74 -7.96 -6.60
CA ARG A 117 0.21 -6.86 -6.57
C ARG A 117 0.28 -6.12 -7.90
N ASP A 118 0.01 -6.77 -9.02
CA ASP A 118 0.02 -6.11 -10.34
C ASP A 118 -1.07 -5.05 -10.42
N THR A 119 -2.23 -5.34 -9.83
CA THR A 119 -3.29 -4.33 -9.68
C THR A 119 -2.87 -3.22 -8.72
N LEU A 120 -2.22 -3.54 -7.60
CA LEU A 120 -1.79 -2.55 -6.62
C LEU A 120 -0.68 -1.62 -7.14
N ARG A 121 0.21 -2.10 -8.02
CA ARG A 121 1.28 -1.30 -8.68
C ARG A 121 0.74 -0.20 -9.60
N LYS A 122 -0.51 -0.32 -10.06
CA LYS A 122 -1.18 0.76 -10.81
C LYS A 122 -1.49 1.96 -9.91
N ALA A 123 -1.57 1.75 -8.60
CA ALA A 123 -1.91 2.76 -7.61
C ALA A 123 -0.67 3.49 -7.13
N ARG A 124 -0.79 4.81 -6.97
CA ARG A 124 0.31 5.65 -6.49
C ARG A 124 0.31 5.66 -4.96
N ILE A 125 1.48 5.46 -4.37
CA ILE A 125 1.67 5.69 -2.92
C ILE A 125 1.60 7.19 -2.64
N VAL A 126 0.69 7.60 -1.75
CA VAL A 126 0.48 9.02 -1.38
C VAL A 126 0.70 9.31 0.09
N GLY A 127 0.93 8.28 0.91
CA GLY A 127 1.18 8.51 2.33
C GLY A 127 1.23 7.27 3.18
N VAL A 128 1.15 7.51 4.49
CA VAL A 128 1.03 6.48 5.52
C VAL A 128 -0.09 6.83 6.47
N LEU A 129 -0.76 5.80 6.96
CA LEU A 129 -1.71 5.94 8.06
C LEU A 129 -0.93 6.21 9.35
N LYS A 130 -1.26 7.30 10.00
CA LYS A 130 -0.75 7.65 11.32
C LYS A 130 -1.48 6.78 12.35
N GLU A 131 -0.69 6.08 13.16
CA GLU A 131 -1.18 5.39 14.36
C GLU A 131 -1.73 6.40 15.39
#